data_AF-A0A0R2FL95-F1
#
_entry.id   AF-A0A0R2FL95-F1
#
_cell.length_a   1.000
_cell.length_b   1.000
_cell.length_c   1.000
_cell.angle_alpha   90.00
_cell.angle_beta   90.00
_cell.angle_gamma   90.00
#
_symmetry.space_group_name_H-M   'P 1'
#
loop_
_entity.id
_entity.type
_entity.pdbx_description
1 polymer ?
#
loop_
_entity_poly.entity_id
_entity_poly.type
_entity_poly.pdbx_seq_one_letter_code
_entity_poly.pdbx_strand_id
1 'polypeptide(L)' 'MTKIESAVSHTAGVEKVQVLFNASKVKADFDDSQVSADELAQVVDKLGYEVKKIKVKDQVTA' A
#
# COMPACT_ATOMS: atom_id res chain seq x y z
N MET A 1 2.25 14.74 5.53
CA MET A 1 1.31 13.86 4.81
C MET A 1 1.55 13.99 3.32
N THR A 2 1.67 12.86 2.64
CA THR A 2 1.85 12.84 1.18
C THR A 2 0.59 12.35 0.50
N LYS A 3 0.36 12.73 -0.76
CA LYS A 3 -0.84 12.31 -1.51
C LYS A 3 -1.00 10.79 -1.52
N ILE A 4 0.11 10.08 -1.64
CA ILE A 4 0.16 8.62 -1.60
C ILE A 4 -0.28 8.09 -0.24
N GLU A 5 0.31 8.61 0.85
CA GLU A 5 -0.05 8.22 2.22
C GLU A 5 -1.53 8.44 2.51
N SER A 6 -2.07 9.60 2.15
CA SER A 6 -3.48 9.92 2.37
C SER A 6 -4.42 9.04 1.54
N ALA A 7 -4.09 8.74 0.28
CA ALA A 7 -4.96 7.93 -0.57
C ALA A 7 -4.99 6.46 -0.11
N VAL A 8 -3.82 5.90 0.22
CA VAL A 8 -3.71 4.53 0.72
C VAL A 8 -4.37 4.44 2.10
N SER A 9 -4.17 5.41 3.00
CA SER A 9 -4.77 5.40 4.34
C SER A 9 -6.29 5.60 4.35
N HIS A 10 -6.87 6.15 3.28
CA HIS A 10 -8.33 6.25 3.11
C HIS A 10 -8.96 4.99 2.51
N THR A 11 -8.16 4.00 2.12
CA THR A 11 -8.70 2.75 1.59
C THR A 11 -9.21 1.90 2.75
N ALA A 12 -10.43 1.38 2.61
CA ALA A 12 -11.04 0.55 3.64
C ALA A 12 -10.19 -0.70 3.90
N GLY A 13 -9.98 -1.06 5.17
CA GLY A 13 -9.10 -2.18 5.54
C GLY A 13 -7.63 -1.80 5.68
N VAL A 14 -7.22 -0.56 5.37
CA VAL A 14 -5.86 -0.08 5.67
C VAL A 14 -5.80 0.46 7.09
N GLU A 15 -4.97 -0.16 7.93
CA GLU A 15 -4.82 0.22 9.33
C GLU A 15 -3.68 1.22 9.52
N LYS A 16 -2.59 1.07 8.74
CA LYS A 16 -1.41 1.93 8.88
C LYS A 16 -0.66 2.09 7.58
N VAL A 17 -0.19 3.30 7.31
CA VAL A 17 0.63 3.60 6.13
C VAL A 17 1.91 4.30 6.55
N GLN A 18 3.03 3.86 6.00
CA GLN A 18 4.35 4.47 6.17
C GLN A 18 5.04 4.64 4.82
N VAL A 19 5.30 5.88 4.45
CA VAL A 19 6.04 6.20 3.23
C VAL A 19 7.52 6.39 3.56
N LEU A 20 8.34 5.46 3.06
CA LEU A 20 9.80 5.46 3.21
C LEU A 20 10.43 6.16 2.01
N PHE A 21 10.57 7.49 2.06
CA PHE A 21 11.22 8.28 1.00
C PHE A 21 12.67 7.88 0.76
N ASN A 22 13.39 7.52 1.84
CA ASN A 22 14.78 7.08 1.77
C ASN A 22 14.97 5.78 0.95
N ALA A 23 13.95 4.92 0.92
CA ALA A 23 13.97 3.64 0.22
C ALA A 23 13.04 3.62 -1.00
N SER A 24 12.39 4.76 -1.30
CA SER A 24 11.35 4.92 -2.33
C SER A 24 10.29 3.81 -2.25
N LYS A 25 9.82 3.48 -1.04
CA LYS A 25 8.86 2.38 -0.79
C LYS A 25 7.73 2.83 0.11
N VAL A 26 6.54 2.29 -0.11
CA VAL A 26 5.39 2.44 0.78
C VAL A 26 5.18 1.13 1.52
N LYS A 27 5.06 1.20 2.85
CA LYS A 27 4.60 0.09 3.67
C LYS A 27 3.18 0.41 4.10
N ALA A 28 2.24 -0.44 3.75
CA ALA A 28 0.87 -0.37 4.23
C ALA A 28 0.58 -1.66 4.99
N ASP A 29 0.05 -1.52 6.20
CA ASP A 29 -0.59 -2.58 6.96
C ASP A 29 -2.06 -2.53 6.60
N PHE A 30 -2.55 -3.61 6.02
CA PHE A 30 -3.90 -3.72 5.52
C PHE A 30 -4.43 -5.14 5.76
N ASP A 31 -5.74 -5.26 5.90
CA ASP A 31 -6.43 -6.53 6.03
C ASP A 31 -6.73 -7.11 4.63
N ASP A 32 -6.10 -8.25 4.30
CA ASP A 32 -6.25 -8.92 3.00
C ASP A 32 -7.69 -9.42 2.73
N SER A 33 -8.52 -9.55 3.78
CA SER A 33 -9.94 -9.90 3.65
C SER A 33 -10.80 -8.70 3.24
N GLN A 34 -10.31 -7.46 3.44
CA GLN A 34 -11.03 -6.23 3.12
C GLN A 34 -10.46 -5.49 1.91
N VAL A 35 -9.16 -5.55 1.69
CA VAL A 35 -8.48 -4.87 0.58
C VAL A 35 -7.27 -5.67 0.13
N SER A 36 -7.07 -5.75 -1.18
CA SER A 36 -5.91 -6.43 -1.75
C SER A 36 -4.76 -5.46 -2.04
N ALA A 37 -3.54 -5.97 -2.04
CA ALA A 37 -2.36 -5.16 -2.39
C ALA A 37 -2.40 -4.59 -3.81
N ASP A 38 -3.11 -5.24 -4.73
CA ASP A 38 -3.34 -4.75 -6.09
C ASP A 38 -4.21 -3.48 -6.10
N GLU A 39 -5.25 -3.43 -5.27
CA GLU A 39 -6.09 -2.24 -5.12
C GLU A 39 -5.30 -1.06 -4.56
N LEU A 40 -4.45 -1.32 -3.56
CA LEU A 40 -3.55 -0.29 -3.03
C LEU A 40 -2.57 0.19 -4.10
N ALA A 41 -2.06 -0.72 -4.94
CA ALA A 41 -1.19 -0.35 -6.05
C ALA A 41 -1.92 0.48 -7.11
N GLN A 42 -3.16 0.14 -7.44
CA GLN A 42 -4.05 0.90 -8.31
C GLN A 42 -4.29 2.33 -7.81
N VAL A 43 -4.45 2.51 -6.50
CA VAL A 43 -4.60 3.84 -5.90
C VAL A 43 -3.33 4.67 -6.10
N VAL A 44 -2.15 4.06 -5.93
CA VAL A 44 -0.86 4.72 -6.16
C VAL A 44 -0.63 5.03 -7.64
N ASP A 45 -1.01 4.13 -8.53
CA ASP A 45 -0.95 4.30 -10.00
C ASP A 45 -1.84 5.45 -10.48
N LYS A 46 -3.08 5.53 -9.98
CA LYS A 46 -4.02 6.63 -10.27
C LYS A 46 -3.51 8.00 -9.84
N LEU A 47 -2.58 8.06 -8.89
CA LEU A 47 -1.92 9.30 -8.47
C LEU A 47 -0.73 9.68 -9.38
N GLY A 48 -0.38 8.86 -10.37
CA GLY A 48 0.73 9.07 -11.29
C GLY A 48 2.05 8.43 -10.83
N TYR A 49 2.00 7.46 -9.92
CA TYR A 49 3.19 6.76 -9.42
C TYR A 49 3.18 5.30 -9.86
N GLU A 50 4.12 4.91 -10.71
CA GLU A 50 4.22 3.53 -11.19
C GLU A 50 4.66 2.57 -10.08
N VAL A 51 3.83 1.57 -9.79
CA VAL A 51 4.14 0.54 -8.80
C VAL A 51 4.96 -0.57 -9.47
N LYS A 52 6.29 -0.49 -9.36
CA LYS A 52 7.20 -1.47 -9.98
C LYS A 52 7.17 -2.86 -9.35
N LYS A 53 6.85 -2.94 -8.06
CA LYS A 53 6.87 -4.21 -7.32
C LYS A 53 5.97 -4.15 -6.11
N ILE A 54 5.05 -5.09 -6.03
CA ILE A 54 4.19 -5.34 -4.87
C ILE A 54 4.77 -6.54 -4.14
N LYS A 55 4.91 -6.44 -2.81
CA LYS A 55 5.33 -7.57 -1.97
C LYS A 55 4.41 -7.66 -0.77
N VAL A 56 3.44 -8.56 -0.86
CA VAL A 56 2.59 -8.94 0.27
C VAL A 56 3.36 -9.96 1.10
N LYS A 57 3.50 -9.70 2.39
CA LYS A 57 3.98 -10.71 3.33
C LYS A 57 2.75 -11.31 3.99
N ASP A 58 2.14 -12.28 3.32
CA ASP A 58 1.24 -13.19 3.98
C ASP A 58 2.11 -14.17 4.79
N GLN A 59 2.02 -14.14 6.12
CA GLN A 59 2.66 -15.16 6.95
C GLN A 59 1.87 -16.47 6.87
N VAL A 60 1.89 -17.13 5.71
CA VAL A 60 1.71 -18.58 5.64
C VAL A 60 3.04 -19.15 5.15
N THR A 61 4.01 -19.14 6.06
CA THR A 61 5.15 -20.05 5.97
C THR A 61 4.71 -21.33 6.68
N ALA A 62 4.28 -22.31 5.89
CA ALA A 62 4.13 -23.68 6.36
C ALA A 62 5.51 -24.31 6.66
#